data_AF-A0A958KFA4-F1
#
_entry.id   AF-A0A958KFA4-F1
#
_cell.length_a   1.000
_cell.length_b   1.000
_cell.length_c   1.000
_cell.angle_alpha   90.00
_cell.angle_beta   90.00
_cell.angle_gamma   90.00
#
_symmetry.space_group_name_H-M   'P 1'
#
loop_
_entity.id
_entity.type
_entity.pdbx_description
1 polymer ?
#
loop_
_entity_poly.entity_id
_entity_poly.type
_entity_poly.pdbx_seq_one_letter_code
_entity_poly.pdbx_strand_id
1 'polypeptide(L)'
;MTTKFNKIKKSVTAAAALFLLISCASKILEEEKQETFHQNKEFENLVKVKELPATDSEKAQIVSPEAANQVKRAEKKSEIKKQKENVSKADGVHDPLSKKQVPDKKSEKVKETTEPKAEQKTAKKRLPPVEDSEGFVGRRPEVDPYVLGERVTMAVKYFKVAAGYMTFEVRPMAEVNDRLAYHFAVIIKSSSVFSMFYKVDDWAETFLDYEELVPLTMGIHVNESKQARDIRSYFDWKKLEATFWEKKVTKEKGEEEKKQVWKLAPYSQNVVSAIFYLRNFNLRVGKTIAFPVSDDGKNFVFSGKVLRKEVLTTEAGTFNCFVIKPELKLDGVFKPVGDVYLWITDDKYRTMVRLESKIKIGTIIAEATKIERPGL
;
A
#
# COMPACT_ATOMS: atom_id res chain seq x y z
N MET A 1 3.09 47.76 18.21
CA MET A 1 2.80 46.65 19.13
C MET A 1 2.52 45.36 18.33
N THR A 2 3.39 45.00 17.38
CA THR A 2 2.90 44.40 16.11
C THR A 2 3.84 43.33 15.51
N THR A 3 4.46 42.47 16.34
CA THR A 3 5.59 41.62 15.89
C THR A 3 5.63 40.22 16.53
N LYS A 4 4.49 39.58 16.78
CA LYS A 4 4.42 38.23 17.41
C LYS A 4 3.60 37.14 16.70
N PHE A 5 2.94 37.44 15.56
CA PHE A 5 2.04 36.48 14.90
C PHE A 5 2.66 35.59 13.81
N ASN A 6 3.89 35.87 13.36
CA ASN A 6 4.42 35.29 12.11
C ASN A 6 5.52 34.21 12.29
N LYS A 7 5.55 33.50 13.43
CA LYS A 7 6.55 32.44 13.73
C LYS A 7 5.99 31.02 13.97
N ILE A 8 4.68 30.82 13.81
CA ILE A 8 4.00 29.52 14.04
C ILE A 8 3.62 28.85 12.71
N LYS A 9 4.62 28.53 11.87
CA LYS A 9 4.40 27.96 10.51
C LYS A 9 5.39 26.84 10.09
N LYS A 10 6.11 26.20 11.02
CA LYS A 10 7.15 25.17 10.73
C LYS A 10 7.23 23.98 11.72
N SER A 11 6.10 23.47 12.25
CA SER A 11 6.16 22.34 13.22
C SER A 11 4.90 21.45 13.32
N VAL A 12 4.47 20.84 12.22
CA VAL A 12 3.56 19.68 12.26
C VAL A 12 4.10 18.60 11.31
N THR A 13 4.62 17.51 11.87
CA THR A 13 5.10 16.34 11.13
C THR A 13 4.89 15.10 12.01
N ALA A 14 4.03 14.13 11.66
CA ALA A 14 2.84 14.24 10.81
C ALA A 14 1.64 13.46 11.44
N ALA A 15 1.30 12.17 11.19
CA ALA A 15 1.70 11.24 10.12
C ALA A 15 0.76 11.30 8.92
N ALA A 16 -0.21 12.23 8.96
CA ALA A 16 -1.02 12.63 7.83
C ALA A 16 -0.19 13.10 6.61
N ALA A 17 1.14 12.93 6.55
CA ALA A 17 2.00 13.27 5.43
C ALA A 17 1.73 12.49 4.14
N LEU A 18 0.91 11.43 4.17
CA LEU A 18 0.34 10.83 2.95
C LEU A 18 -0.84 11.63 2.36
N PHE A 19 -1.41 12.58 3.13
CA PHE A 19 -2.59 13.40 2.77
C PHE A 19 -2.44 14.91 3.02
N LEU A 20 -1.42 15.35 3.77
CA LEU A 20 -1.15 16.74 4.18
C LEU A 20 0.24 17.22 3.72
N LEU A 21 0.77 16.63 2.63
CA LEU A 21 1.66 17.36 1.72
C LEU A 21 0.88 18.30 0.77
N ILE A 22 -0.44 18.39 0.97
CA ILE A 22 -1.35 19.30 0.28
C ILE A 22 -1.42 20.67 0.99
N SER A 23 -1.91 20.73 2.24
CA SER A 23 -2.39 21.98 2.84
C SER A 23 -1.31 22.90 3.43
N CYS A 24 -0.88 23.93 2.68
CA CYS A 24 -0.09 25.06 3.24
C CYS A 24 -0.06 26.34 2.35
N ALA A 25 -1.15 27.14 2.37
CA ALA A 25 -1.22 28.50 1.79
C ALA A 25 -2.22 29.40 2.58
N SER A 26 -2.34 30.69 2.25
CA SER A 26 -3.21 31.65 2.98
C SER A 26 -4.25 32.36 2.08
N LYS A 27 -5.46 32.61 2.64
CA LYS A 27 -6.64 33.32 2.09
C LYS A 27 -7.33 32.73 0.84
N ILE A 28 -8.58 33.15 0.63
CA ILE A 28 -9.63 32.44 -0.12
C ILE A 28 -9.63 32.77 -1.63
N LEU A 29 -9.66 31.76 -2.50
CA LEU A 29 -9.82 31.83 -3.96
C LEU A 29 -11.27 32.11 -4.38
N GLU A 30 -11.45 32.67 -5.59
CA GLU A 30 -12.74 32.77 -6.29
C GLU A 30 -12.75 31.82 -7.50
N GLU A 31 -13.94 31.45 -7.99
CA GLU A 31 -14.18 30.12 -8.57
C GLU A 31 -14.02 30.01 -10.10
N GLU A 32 -13.81 31.11 -10.82
CA GLU A 32 -14.02 31.24 -12.28
C GLU A 32 -12.85 30.80 -13.22
N LYS A 33 -11.96 29.87 -12.80
CA LYS A 33 -10.85 29.38 -13.66
C LYS A 33 -10.53 27.88 -13.49
N GLN A 34 -11.52 27.01 -13.70
CA GLN A 34 -11.39 25.57 -13.40
C GLN A 34 -11.30 24.65 -14.64
N GLU A 35 -12.07 24.87 -15.72
CA GLU A 35 -12.18 23.88 -16.81
C GLU A 35 -10.86 23.62 -17.58
N THR A 36 -10.00 24.61 -17.76
CA THR A 36 -8.71 24.46 -18.46
C THR A 36 -7.54 24.03 -17.56
N PHE A 37 -7.79 23.76 -16.27
CA PHE A 37 -6.74 23.48 -15.29
C PHE A 37 -6.24 22.02 -15.30
N HIS A 38 -7.01 21.09 -15.89
CA HIS A 38 -6.84 19.64 -15.72
C HIS A 38 -6.19 18.89 -16.90
N GLN A 39 -5.93 19.56 -18.01
CA GLN A 39 -5.35 18.91 -19.20
C GLN A 39 -3.82 18.92 -19.14
N ASN A 40 -3.21 17.77 -19.39
CA ASN A 40 -1.77 17.60 -19.50
C ASN A 40 -1.44 16.72 -20.70
N LYS A 41 -1.26 17.38 -21.85
CA LYS A 41 -0.99 16.75 -23.14
C LYS A 41 0.27 15.89 -23.16
N GLU A 42 1.25 16.12 -22.28
CA GLU A 42 2.42 15.25 -22.21
C GLU A 42 2.11 13.93 -21.48
N PHE A 43 1.38 14.02 -20.37
CA PHE A 43 0.86 12.83 -19.66
C PHE A 43 -0.11 12.03 -20.55
N GLU A 44 -1.06 12.70 -21.22
CA GLU A 44 -2.03 12.09 -22.14
C GLU A 44 -1.36 11.37 -23.33
N ASN A 45 -0.24 11.90 -23.85
CA ASN A 45 0.54 11.24 -24.90
C ASN A 45 1.34 10.02 -24.40
N LEU A 46 1.70 10.00 -23.10
CA LEU A 46 2.48 8.92 -22.48
C LEU A 46 1.61 7.83 -21.83
N VAL A 47 0.36 8.13 -21.53
CA VAL A 47 -0.55 7.28 -20.75
C VAL A 47 -1.89 7.14 -21.46
N LYS A 48 -2.16 5.94 -21.95
CA LYS A 48 -3.47 5.52 -22.44
C LYS A 48 -4.16 4.68 -21.37
N VAL A 49 -5.25 5.19 -20.82
CA VAL A 49 -6.14 4.46 -19.91
C VAL A 49 -7.37 4.02 -20.69
N LYS A 50 -7.75 2.75 -20.55
CA LYS A 50 -8.99 2.16 -21.07
C LYS A 50 -9.70 1.48 -19.90
N GLU A 51 -10.77 2.09 -19.40
CA GLU A 51 -11.61 1.49 -18.37
C GLU A 51 -12.25 0.19 -18.89
N LEU A 52 -12.33 -0.82 -18.03
CA LEU A 52 -13.02 -2.08 -18.29
C LEU A 52 -14.40 -2.07 -17.64
N PRO A 53 -15.45 -2.61 -18.29
CA PRO A 53 -16.75 -2.74 -17.66
C PRO A 53 -16.65 -3.65 -16.43
N ALA A 54 -17.52 -3.41 -15.43
CA ALA A 54 -17.50 -4.15 -14.17
C ALA A 54 -17.55 -5.68 -14.37
N THR A 55 -18.37 -6.15 -15.32
CA THR A 55 -18.53 -7.57 -15.66
C THR A 55 -17.27 -8.24 -16.18
N ASP A 56 -16.32 -7.50 -16.75
CA ASP A 56 -15.06 -8.05 -17.27
C ASP A 56 -13.93 -7.87 -16.25
N SER A 57 -14.01 -6.81 -15.42
CA SER A 57 -13.19 -6.65 -14.22
C SER A 57 -13.39 -7.81 -13.24
N GLU A 58 -14.64 -8.21 -12.98
CA GLU A 58 -14.99 -9.36 -12.14
C GLU A 58 -14.42 -10.67 -12.69
N LYS A 59 -14.54 -10.92 -14.01
CA LYS A 59 -13.96 -12.10 -14.66
C LYS A 59 -12.43 -12.14 -14.52
N ALA A 60 -11.76 -11.01 -14.70
CA ALA A 60 -10.31 -10.91 -14.49
C ALA A 60 -9.93 -11.24 -13.04
N GLN A 61 -10.69 -10.73 -12.06
CA GLN A 61 -10.54 -11.08 -10.65
C GLN A 61 -10.90 -12.54 -10.31
N ILE A 62 -11.60 -13.29 -11.16
CA ILE A 62 -11.92 -14.72 -10.93
C ILE A 62 -10.86 -15.65 -11.56
N VAL A 63 -10.43 -15.38 -12.78
CA VAL A 63 -9.48 -16.23 -13.53
C VAL A 63 -8.10 -16.30 -12.85
N SER A 64 -7.63 -15.20 -12.27
CA SER A 64 -6.30 -15.14 -11.66
C SER A 64 -6.18 -15.89 -10.31
N PRO A 65 -7.13 -15.81 -9.36
CA PRO A 65 -7.17 -16.71 -8.20
C PRO A 65 -7.27 -18.20 -8.54
N GLU A 66 -7.93 -18.56 -9.64
CA GLU A 66 -7.87 -19.94 -10.15
C GLU A 66 -6.46 -20.31 -10.62
N ALA A 67 -5.77 -19.44 -11.36
CA ALA A 67 -4.38 -19.67 -11.77
C ALA A 67 -3.44 -19.83 -10.56
N ALA A 68 -3.58 -19.00 -9.52
CA ALA A 68 -2.82 -19.15 -8.26
C ALA A 68 -3.11 -20.48 -7.55
N ASN A 69 -4.38 -20.95 -7.55
CA ASN A 69 -4.75 -22.27 -7.04
C ASN A 69 -4.22 -23.42 -7.92
N GLN A 70 -4.13 -23.24 -9.24
CA GLN A 70 -3.54 -24.22 -10.15
C GLN A 70 -2.04 -24.37 -9.92
N VAL A 71 -1.30 -23.28 -9.67
CA VAL A 71 0.11 -23.34 -9.25
C VAL A 71 0.25 -24.12 -7.95
N LYS A 72 -0.50 -23.76 -6.89
CA LYS A 72 -0.50 -24.49 -5.60
C LYS A 72 -0.86 -25.98 -5.76
N ARG A 73 -1.77 -26.33 -6.67
CA ARG A 73 -2.11 -27.73 -7.00
C ARG A 73 -1.00 -28.45 -7.80
N ALA A 74 -0.29 -27.75 -8.68
CA ALA A 74 0.81 -28.30 -9.48
C ALA A 74 2.05 -28.56 -8.61
N GLU A 75 2.43 -27.60 -7.76
CA GLU A 75 3.55 -27.73 -6.81
C GLU A 75 3.31 -28.92 -5.86
N LYS A 76 2.14 -28.98 -5.22
CA LYS A 76 1.76 -30.08 -4.32
C LYS A 76 1.71 -31.44 -5.02
N LYS A 77 1.27 -31.50 -6.29
CA LYS A 77 1.38 -32.72 -7.11
C LYS A 77 2.84 -33.09 -7.39
N SER A 78 3.73 -32.13 -7.60
CA SER A 78 5.16 -32.38 -7.85
C SER A 78 5.90 -32.94 -6.63
N GLU A 79 5.53 -32.50 -5.42
CA GLU A 79 6.07 -33.02 -4.15
C GLU A 79 5.60 -34.45 -3.91
N ILE A 80 4.30 -34.71 -4.05
CA ILE A 80 3.72 -36.05 -3.91
C ILE A 80 4.32 -37.03 -4.92
N LYS A 81 4.63 -36.58 -6.14
CA LYS A 81 5.28 -37.45 -7.15
C LYS A 81 6.71 -37.81 -6.76
N LYS A 82 7.51 -36.83 -6.30
CA LYS A 82 8.88 -37.08 -5.79
C LYS A 82 8.92 -37.99 -4.57
N GLN A 83 7.95 -37.87 -3.66
CA GLN A 83 7.85 -38.79 -2.52
C GLN A 83 7.52 -40.22 -2.94
N LYS A 84 6.78 -40.43 -4.05
CA LYS A 84 6.49 -41.78 -4.57
C LYS A 84 7.63 -42.40 -5.35
N GLU A 85 8.42 -41.62 -6.10
CA GLU A 85 9.57 -42.13 -6.86
C GLU A 85 10.73 -42.61 -5.95
N ASN A 86 10.80 -42.14 -4.70
CA ASN A 86 11.84 -42.53 -3.73
C ASN A 86 11.53 -43.80 -2.90
N VAL A 87 10.41 -44.50 -3.12
CA VAL A 87 10.03 -45.69 -2.33
C VAL A 87 10.21 -47.01 -3.11
N SER A 88 10.28 -46.98 -4.44
CA SER A 88 10.31 -48.19 -5.27
C SER A 88 11.71 -48.61 -5.73
N LYS A 89 12.63 -48.92 -4.80
CA LYS A 89 13.93 -49.57 -5.15
C LYS A 89 14.74 -50.17 -3.98
N ALA A 90 14.21 -51.16 -3.25
CA ALA A 90 15.00 -52.14 -2.50
C ALA A 90 14.16 -53.38 -2.09
N ASP A 91 14.42 -54.54 -2.67
CA ASP A 91 13.91 -55.85 -2.23
C ASP A 91 14.88 -56.97 -2.65
N GLY A 92 15.07 -57.98 -1.79
CA GLY A 92 16.05 -59.09 -1.94
C GLY A 92 17.11 -59.10 -0.82
N VAL A 93 16.94 -59.79 0.33
CA VAL A 93 17.08 -61.26 0.58
C VAL A 93 18.56 -61.70 0.60
N HIS A 94 19.10 -62.46 1.58
CA HIS A 94 18.47 -63.30 2.63
C HIS A 94 19.00 -63.03 4.08
N ASP A 95 19.33 -64.08 4.85
CA ASP A 95 19.47 -64.14 6.33
C ASP A 95 20.39 -65.34 6.74
N PRO A 96 20.45 -65.86 8.00
CA PRO A 96 21.13 -65.38 9.23
C PRO A 96 22.37 -66.22 9.69
N LEU A 97 23.18 -65.75 10.68
CA LEU A 97 23.38 -66.38 12.03
C LEU A 97 24.61 -65.95 12.88
N SER A 98 24.35 -65.77 14.21
CA SER A 98 25.12 -66.30 15.37
C SER A 98 26.38 -65.61 15.99
N LYS A 99 26.11 -64.87 17.08
CA LYS A 99 26.77 -64.91 18.44
C LYS A 99 28.05 -64.11 18.81
N LYS A 100 27.86 -63.25 19.83
CA LYS A 100 28.71 -62.98 21.03
C LYS A 100 30.20 -62.57 20.88
N GLN A 101 30.53 -61.34 21.29
CA GLN A 101 31.19 -61.04 22.58
C GLN A 101 31.30 -59.52 22.87
N VAL A 102 31.52 -59.17 24.15
CA VAL A 102 31.63 -57.81 24.76
C VAL A 102 32.44 -57.99 26.07
N PRO A 103 33.22 -57.01 26.61
CA PRO A 103 33.61 -55.68 26.11
C PRO A 103 35.15 -55.51 25.92
N ASP A 104 35.61 -54.33 25.47
CA ASP A 104 36.39 -53.41 26.34
C ASP A 104 36.40 -51.96 25.79
N LYS A 105 36.90 -51.00 26.58
CA LYS A 105 37.00 -49.56 26.27
C LYS A 105 38.39 -49.15 25.78
N LYS A 106 38.46 -48.34 24.71
CA LYS A 106 39.19 -47.04 24.72
C LYS A 106 39.06 -46.24 23.41
N SER A 107 38.91 -44.92 23.59
CA SER A 107 39.31 -43.83 22.69
C SER A 107 39.09 -43.99 21.18
N GLU A 108 38.03 -43.38 20.65
CA GLU A 108 37.95 -42.97 19.25
C GLU A 108 38.06 -41.45 19.08
N LYS A 109 38.81 -41.03 18.05
CA LYS A 109 38.78 -39.65 17.55
C LYS A 109 37.52 -39.48 16.72
N VAL A 110 36.64 -38.55 17.08
CA VAL A 110 35.58 -38.10 16.18
C VAL A 110 36.24 -37.42 14.98
N LYS A 111 36.24 -38.13 13.84
CA LYS A 111 36.50 -37.52 12.54
C LYS A 111 35.26 -36.72 12.14
N GLU A 112 35.47 -35.46 11.79
CA GLU A 112 34.44 -34.59 11.24
C GLU A 112 34.04 -35.11 9.84
N THR A 113 32.93 -35.86 9.78
CA THR A 113 32.39 -36.37 8.52
C THR A 113 31.51 -35.30 7.88
N THR A 114 32.04 -34.63 6.86
CA THR A 114 31.31 -33.66 6.06
C THR A 114 30.18 -34.32 5.27
N GLU A 115 28.96 -34.22 5.78
CA GLU A 115 27.77 -34.48 4.97
C GLU A 115 27.75 -33.56 3.74
N PRO A 116 27.41 -34.08 2.54
CA PRO A 116 27.28 -33.23 1.36
C PRO A 116 26.10 -32.27 1.57
N LYS A 117 26.39 -30.96 1.67
CA LYS A 117 25.35 -29.93 1.64
C LYS A 117 24.49 -30.14 0.41
N ALA A 118 23.23 -30.54 0.62
CA ALA A 118 22.22 -30.51 -0.42
C ALA A 118 22.16 -29.08 -0.96
N GLU A 119 22.39 -28.91 -2.26
CA GLU A 119 22.37 -27.60 -2.89
C GLU A 119 20.97 -26.99 -2.73
N GLN A 120 20.86 -26.03 -1.82
CA GLN A 120 19.67 -25.20 -1.70
C GLN A 120 19.47 -24.50 -3.03
N LYS A 121 18.47 -24.96 -3.80
CA LYS A 121 18.03 -24.28 -5.02
C LYS A 121 17.86 -22.81 -4.69
N THR A 122 18.69 -21.96 -5.28
CA THR A 122 18.80 -20.55 -4.94
C THR A 122 17.47 -19.87 -5.23
N ALA A 123 16.70 -19.65 -4.16
CA ALA A 123 15.46 -18.90 -4.22
C ALA A 123 15.76 -17.55 -4.89
N LYS A 124 15.02 -17.22 -5.96
CA LYS A 124 15.29 -16.03 -6.79
C LYS A 124 15.43 -14.81 -5.88
N LYS A 125 16.61 -14.18 -5.91
CA LYS A 125 17.01 -13.12 -4.96
C LYS A 125 15.97 -12.00 -4.95
N ARG A 126 15.14 -11.99 -3.90
CA ARG A 126 13.95 -11.13 -3.84
C ARG A 126 14.34 -9.66 -3.75
N LEU A 127 13.69 -8.85 -4.59
CA LEU A 127 13.71 -7.39 -4.55
C LEU A 127 12.28 -6.91 -4.30
N PRO A 128 12.06 -5.86 -3.49
CA PRO A 128 13.06 -5.14 -2.70
C PRO A 128 13.31 -5.87 -1.35
N PRO A 129 14.56 -5.99 -0.85
CA PRO A 129 14.86 -6.78 0.37
C PRO A 129 14.26 -6.26 1.68
N VAL A 130 13.63 -5.09 1.66
CA VAL A 130 12.97 -4.45 2.81
C VAL A 130 11.53 -4.94 3.00
N GLU A 131 10.96 -5.56 1.98
CA GLU A 131 9.57 -6.00 1.97
C GLU A 131 9.41 -7.40 2.56
N ASP A 132 8.27 -7.70 3.16
CA ASP A 132 7.96 -9.02 3.72
C ASP A 132 7.36 -9.97 2.66
N SER A 133 7.75 -11.25 2.67
CA SER A 133 7.29 -12.27 1.72
C SER A 133 6.11 -13.10 2.23
N GLU A 134 5.71 -12.93 3.49
CA GLU A 134 4.60 -13.71 4.07
C GLU A 134 3.25 -13.28 3.48
N GLY A 135 2.56 -14.21 2.80
CA GLY A 135 1.26 -13.97 2.17
C GLY A 135 1.33 -13.63 0.67
N PHE A 136 2.48 -13.82 0.00
CA PHE A 136 2.67 -13.53 -1.42
C PHE A 136 3.12 -14.76 -2.25
N VAL A 137 2.65 -14.84 -3.49
CA VAL A 137 3.16 -15.72 -4.54
C VAL A 137 3.83 -14.84 -5.61
N GLY A 138 5.16 -14.72 -5.55
CA GLY A 138 5.90 -13.77 -6.38
C GLY A 138 5.64 -12.33 -5.92
N ARG A 139 4.83 -11.59 -6.67
CA ARG A 139 4.37 -10.23 -6.35
C ARG A 139 2.86 -10.14 -6.03
N ARG A 140 2.06 -11.13 -6.42
CA ARG A 140 0.62 -11.24 -6.11
C ARG A 140 0.41 -11.70 -4.65
N PRO A 141 -0.62 -11.23 -3.93
CA PRO A 141 -0.99 -11.83 -2.65
C PRO A 141 -1.57 -13.24 -2.85
N GLU A 142 -1.54 -14.06 -1.80
CA GLU A 142 -2.19 -15.39 -1.80
C GLU A 142 -3.72 -15.32 -1.87
N VAL A 143 -4.31 -14.20 -1.44
CA VAL A 143 -5.73 -13.85 -1.51
C VAL A 143 -5.82 -12.37 -1.82
N ASP A 144 -6.58 -11.98 -2.85
CA ASP A 144 -6.81 -10.58 -3.18
C ASP A 144 -7.64 -9.89 -2.06
N PRO A 145 -7.12 -8.82 -1.41
CA PRO A 145 -7.84 -8.12 -0.36
C PRO A 145 -8.88 -7.12 -0.89
N TYR A 146 -8.91 -6.84 -2.20
CA TYR A 146 -9.76 -5.82 -2.81
C TYR A 146 -11.02 -6.44 -3.42
N VAL A 147 -12.17 -5.78 -3.23
CA VAL A 147 -13.43 -6.09 -3.91
C VAL A 147 -13.75 -4.96 -4.87
N LEU A 148 -14.08 -5.25 -6.12
CA LEU A 148 -14.44 -4.23 -7.10
C LEU A 148 -15.75 -3.54 -6.71
N GLY A 149 -15.75 -2.21 -6.80
CA GLY A 149 -16.81 -1.37 -6.26
C GLY A 149 -16.79 -1.23 -4.73
N GLU A 150 -15.77 -1.72 -4.02
CA GLU A 150 -15.66 -1.48 -2.57
C GLU A 150 -15.54 0.02 -2.28
N ARG A 151 -16.34 0.49 -1.33
CA ARG A 151 -16.42 1.89 -0.94
C ARG A 151 -16.43 2.02 0.58
N VAL A 152 -15.42 2.68 1.13
CA VAL A 152 -15.23 2.85 2.57
C VAL A 152 -15.30 4.34 2.89
N THR A 153 -16.45 4.80 3.39
CA THR A 153 -16.66 6.20 3.77
C THR A 153 -16.40 6.38 5.25
N MET A 154 -15.53 7.33 5.58
CA MET A 154 -15.06 7.63 6.93
C MET A 154 -15.38 9.09 7.27
N ALA A 155 -16.04 9.33 8.41
CA ALA A 155 -16.26 10.69 8.90
C ALA A 155 -14.98 11.22 9.56
N VAL A 156 -14.49 12.37 9.07
CA VAL A 156 -13.33 13.07 9.60
C VAL A 156 -13.78 14.02 10.70
N LYS A 157 -13.49 13.66 11.94
CA LYS A 157 -13.85 14.35 13.18
C LYS A 157 -12.60 15.05 13.74
N TYR A 158 -12.69 16.35 14.04
CA TYR A 158 -11.67 17.09 14.81
C TYR A 158 -12.23 17.35 16.21
N PHE A 159 -11.54 16.86 17.24
CA PHE A 159 -12.12 16.61 18.56
C PHE A 159 -13.42 15.78 18.49
N LYS A 160 -14.60 16.43 18.48
CA LYS A 160 -15.92 15.82 18.38
C LYS A 160 -16.79 16.40 17.23
N VAL A 161 -16.25 17.31 16.44
CA VAL A 161 -16.98 18.01 15.36
C VAL A 161 -16.60 17.42 14.01
N ALA A 162 -17.59 17.11 13.17
CA ALA A 162 -17.37 16.61 11.81
C ALA A 162 -16.80 17.72 10.90
N ALA A 163 -15.50 17.63 10.60
CA ALA A 163 -14.80 18.50 9.68
C ALA A 163 -15.03 18.11 8.21
N GLY A 164 -15.33 16.83 7.93
CA GLY A 164 -15.57 16.33 6.58
C GLY A 164 -15.70 14.82 6.50
N TYR A 165 -15.49 14.30 5.29
CA TYR A 165 -15.52 12.88 4.95
C TYR A 165 -14.30 12.53 4.10
N MET A 166 -13.81 11.31 4.29
CA MET A 166 -12.76 10.68 3.49
C MET A 166 -13.33 9.35 2.99
N THR A 167 -13.35 9.14 1.68
CA THR A 167 -13.87 7.92 1.05
C THR A 167 -12.78 7.24 0.24
N PHE A 168 -12.54 5.96 0.52
CA PHE A 168 -11.66 5.08 -0.27
C PHE A 168 -12.53 4.26 -1.24
N GLU A 169 -12.10 4.17 -2.49
CA GLU A 169 -12.83 3.45 -3.55
C GLU A 169 -11.90 2.48 -4.29
N VAL A 170 -12.36 1.25 -4.47
CA VAL A 170 -11.82 0.29 -5.45
C VAL A 170 -12.76 0.34 -6.65
N ARG A 171 -12.34 0.99 -7.73
CA ARG A 171 -13.15 1.21 -8.94
C ARG A 171 -13.02 0.00 -9.89
N PRO A 172 -13.83 -0.07 -10.98
CA PRO A 172 -13.60 -1.04 -12.04
C PRO A 172 -12.15 -1.03 -12.53
N MET A 173 -11.67 -2.15 -13.05
CA MET A 173 -10.29 -2.25 -13.50
C MET A 173 -10.09 -1.48 -14.82
N ALA A 174 -8.85 -1.19 -15.15
CA ALA A 174 -8.49 -0.57 -16.42
C ALA A 174 -7.25 -1.23 -17.04
N GLU A 175 -7.11 -1.09 -18.34
CA GLU A 175 -5.83 -1.28 -19.01
C GLU A 175 -5.10 0.08 -19.09
N VAL A 176 -3.85 0.12 -18.65
CA VAL A 176 -2.98 1.31 -18.73
C VAL A 176 -1.72 0.95 -19.51
N ASN A 177 -1.58 1.51 -20.72
CA ASN A 177 -0.54 1.13 -21.68
C ASN A 177 -0.43 -0.41 -21.83
N ASP A 178 -1.57 -1.03 -22.14
CA ASP A 178 -1.75 -2.49 -22.36
C ASP A 178 -1.46 -3.38 -21.13
N ARG A 179 -1.40 -2.79 -19.92
CA ARG A 179 -1.26 -3.51 -18.64
C ARG A 179 -2.56 -3.45 -17.83
N LEU A 180 -3.09 -4.60 -17.42
CA LEU A 180 -4.23 -4.68 -16.50
C LEU A 180 -3.86 -4.07 -15.14
N ALA A 181 -4.72 -3.20 -14.60
CA ALA A 181 -4.50 -2.49 -13.35
C ALA A 181 -5.78 -2.35 -12.52
N TYR A 182 -5.62 -2.34 -11.20
CA TYR A 182 -6.66 -1.85 -10.28
C TYR A 182 -6.73 -0.33 -10.36
N HIS A 183 -7.93 0.24 -10.39
CA HIS A 183 -8.14 1.68 -10.19
C HIS A 183 -8.50 1.94 -8.74
N PHE A 184 -7.61 2.61 -7.99
CA PHE A 184 -7.87 3.04 -6.62
C PHE A 184 -8.06 4.55 -6.58
N ALA A 185 -9.06 5.01 -5.83
CA ALA A 185 -9.31 6.42 -5.60
C ALA A 185 -9.51 6.73 -4.11
N VAL A 186 -9.18 7.97 -3.74
CA VAL A 186 -9.48 8.56 -2.43
C VAL A 186 -10.08 9.94 -2.64
N ILE A 187 -11.21 10.21 -2.00
CA ILE A 187 -11.95 11.47 -2.09
C ILE A 187 -12.02 12.07 -0.70
N ILE A 188 -11.70 13.36 -0.54
CA ILE A 188 -11.75 14.10 0.72
C ILE A 188 -12.61 15.34 0.51
N LYS A 189 -13.75 15.42 1.19
CA LYS A 189 -14.66 16.58 1.12
C LYS A 189 -14.92 17.16 2.52
N SER A 190 -14.85 18.48 2.66
CA SER A 190 -15.24 19.17 3.90
C SER A 190 -16.74 19.07 4.16
N SER A 191 -17.15 19.05 5.44
CA SER A 191 -18.56 19.05 5.82
C SER A 191 -19.18 20.41 5.49
N SER A 192 -20.48 20.48 5.20
CA SER A 192 -21.14 21.75 4.84
C SER A 192 -20.93 22.87 5.88
N VAL A 193 -20.79 22.50 7.17
CA VAL A 193 -20.47 23.43 8.26
C VAL A 193 -19.01 23.90 8.21
N PHE A 194 -18.06 23.01 7.90
CA PHE A 194 -16.65 23.35 7.78
C PHE A 194 -16.35 24.14 6.50
N SER A 195 -17.02 23.82 5.39
CA SER A 195 -16.92 24.50 4.09
C SER A 195 -17.21 26.00 4.16
N MET A 196 -18.04 26.47 5.10
CA MET A 196 -18.27 27.91 5.35
C MET A 196 -17.03 28.67 5.82
N PHE A 197 -16.01 27.98 6.35
CA PHE A 197 -14.74 28.55 6.81
C PHE A 197 -13.54 28.08 5.98
N TYR A 198 -13.60 26.86 5.46
CA TYR A 198 -12.59 26.26 4.58
C TYR A 198 -13.20 25.09 3.78
N LYS A 199 -13.37 25.28 2.46
CA LYS A 199 -13.73 24.21 1.51
C LYS A 199 -12.49 23.32 1.27
N VAL A 200 -12.70 22.02 1.29
CA VAL A 200 -11.80 20.98 0.77
C VAL A 200 -12.64 20.12 -0.16
N ASP A 201 -12.21 19.95 -1.41
CA ASP A 201 -12.78 18.96 -2.32
C ASP A 201 -11.64 18.34 -3.14
N ASP A 202 -10.89 17.45 -2.49
CA ASP A 202 -9.69 16.83 -3.04
C ASP A 202 -9.98 15.40 -3.52
N TRP A 203 -9.41 15.03 -4.66
CA TRP A 203 -9.52 13.69 -5.25
C TRP A 203 -8.14 13.21 -5.68
N ALA A 204 -7.71 12.08 -5.11
CA ALA A 204 -6.52 11.34 -5.52
C ALA A 204 -6.91 10.02 -6.20
N GLU A 205 -6.12 9.60 -7.18
CA GLU A 205 -6.27 8.32 -7.88
C GLU A 205 -4.92 7.70 -8.23
N THR A 206 -4.92 6.38 -8.41
CA THR A 206 -3.76 5.65 -8.93
C THR A 206 -4.22 4.38 -9.63
N PHE A 207 -3.52 4.02 -10.70
CA PHE A 207 -3.68 2.73 -11.35
C PHE A 207 -2.52 1.84 -10.92
N LEU A 208 -2.81 0.78 -10.15
CA LEU A 208 -1.82 -0.19 -9.66
C LEU A 208 -1.81 -1.41 -10.58
N ASP A 209 -0.67 -1.70 -11.20
CA ASP A 209 -0.46 -2.89 -12.03
C ASP A 209 -0.89 -4.17 -11.31
N TYR A 210 -1.65 -5.01 -12.01
CA TYR A 210 -2.27 -6.18 -11.39
C TYR A 210 -1.25 -7.25 -10.98
N GLU A 211 -0.23 -7.52 -11.79
CA GLU A 211 0.71 -8.63 -11.55
C GLU A 211 1.88 -8.26 -10.64
N GLU A 212 2.60 -7.17 -10.94
CA GLU A 212 3.79 -6.76 -10.19
C GLU A 212 3.44 -5.91 -8.96
N LEU A 213 2.18 -5.48 -8.81
CA LEU A 213 1.69 -4.54 -7.78
C LEU A 213 2.57 -3.30 -7.66
N VAL A 214 2.73 -2.59 -8.77
CA VAL A 214 3.45 -1.32 -8.86
C VAL A 214 2.56 -0.24 -9.47
N PRO A 215 2.62 1.02 -9.00
CA PRO A 215 1.81 2.10 -9.56
C PRO A 215 2.26 2.39 -10.98
N LEU A 216 1.33 2.42 -11.93
CA LEU A 216 1.58 2.84 -13.32
C LEU A 216 1.43 4.36 -13.46
N THR A 217 0.47 4.93 -12.72
CA THR A 217 0.18 6.36 -12.69
C THR A 217 -0.31 6.83 -11.32
N MET A 218 -0.27 8.14 -11.10
CA MET A 218 -0.92 8.83 -10.00
C MET A 218 -1.58 10.12 -10.53
N GLY A 219 -2.79 10.40 -10.06
CA GLY A 219 -3.46 11.70 -10.21
C GLY A 219 -3.80 12.26 -8.83
N ILE A 220 -3.61 13.55 -8.61
CA ILE A 220 -4.13 14.26 -7.42
C ILE A 220 -4.66 15.63 -7.85
N HIS A 221 -5.97 15.78 -7.82
CA HIS A 221 -6.62 17.09 -7.84
C HIS A 221 -6.84 17.59 -6.41
N VAL A 222 -6.44 18.83 -6.15
CA VAL A 222 -6.72 19.59 -4.92
C VAL A 222 -7.62 20.76 -5.26
N ASN A 223 -8.73 20.90 -4.54
CA ASN A 223 -9.63 22.05 -4.62
C ASN A 223 -9.95 22.56 -3.21
N GLU A 224 -8.92 23.13 -2.58
CA GLU A 224 -9.06 23.80 -1.29
C GLU A 224 -9.41 25.27 -1.48
N SER A 225 -10.09 25.89 -0.51
CA SER A 225 -10.37 27.33 -0.50
C SER A 225 -9.14 28.24 -0.75
N LYS A 226 -7.91 27.76 -0.56
CA LYS A 226 -6.69 28.59 -0.67
C LYS A 226 -5.73 28.19 -1.79
N GLN A 227 -5.98 27.06 -2.45
CA GLN A 227 -5.13 26.55 -3.52
C GLN A 227 -5.87 25.56 -4.42
N ALA A 228 -5.60 25.62 -5.71
CA ALA A 228 -5.86 24.53 -6.63
C ALA A 228 -4.54 23.84 -6.99
N ARG A 229 -4.53 22.51 -7.09
CA ARG A 229 -3.41 21.73 -7.65
C ARG A 229 -3.96 20.65 -8.57
N ASP A 230 -3.28 20.40 -9.68
CA ASP A 230 -3.40 19.16 -10.45
C ASP A 230 -2.00 18.55 -10.51
N ILE A 231 -1.86 17.33 -10.03
CA ILE A 231 -0.63 16.56 -10.02
C ILE A 231 -0.86 15.31 -10.84
N ARG A 232 -0.03 15.10 -11.86
CA ARG A 232 0.03 13.86 -12.63
C ARG A 232 1.40 13.24 -12.48
N SER A 233 1.47 11.91 -12.42
CA SER A 233 2.74 11.18 -12.46
C SER A 233 2.60 9.89 -13.23
N TYR A 234 3.60 9.59 -14.06
CA TYR A 234 3.73 8.35 -14.82
C TYR A 234 5.00 7.62 -14.39
N PHE A 235 4.92 6.29 -14.22
CA PHE A 235 5.96 5.45 -13.63
C PHE A 235 6.45 4.42 -14.67
N ASP A 236 7.55 4.72 -15.34
CA ASP A 236 8.18 3.82 -16.32
C ASP A 236 9.06 2.79 -15.61
N TRP A 237 8.46 1.66 -15.27
CA TRP A 237 9.14 0.52 -14.65
C TRP A 237 10.16 -0.19 -15.55
N LYS A 238 10.18 0.07 -16.87
CA LYS A 238 11.21 -0.46 -17.77
C LYS A 238 12.49 0.38 -17.70
N LYS A 239 12.36 1.70 -17.46
CA LYS A 239 13.48 2.62 -17.22
C LYS A 239 13.86 2.76 -15.73
N LEU A 240 12.96 2.40 -14.81
CA LEU A 240 12.99 2.76 -13.39
C LEU A 240 13.01 4.28 -13.19
N GLU A 241 12.17 4.99 -13.92
CA GLU A 241 12.02 6.46 -13.86
C GLU A 241 10.55 6.84 -13.68
N ALA A 242 10.29 7.88 -12.90
CA ALA A 242 8.99 8.54 -12.89
C ALA A 242 9.09 9.97 -13.39
N THR A 243 8.10 10.37 -14.19
CA THR A 243 7.89 11.76 -14.62
C THR A 243 6.69 12.30 -13.86
N PHE A 244 6.85 13.48 -13.27
CA PHE A 244 5.84 14.20 -12.51
C PHE A 244 5.62 15.58 -13.13
N TRP A 245 4.36 15.99 -13.16
CA TRP A 245 3.90 17.31 -13.51
C TRP A 245 2.98 17.80 -12.40
N GLU A 246 3.17 19.04 -11.96
CA GLU A 246 2.27 19.75 -11.06
C GLU A 246 1.93 21.10 -11.68
N LYS A 247 0.63 21.40 -11.77
CA LYS A 247 0.10 22.73 -11.99
C LYS A 247 -0.51 23.20 -10.68
N LYS A 248 -0.12 24.38 -10.18
CA LYS A 248 -0.55 24.90 -8.88
C LYS A 248 -0.97 26.36 -8.96
N VAL A 249 -2.15 26.69 -8.44
CA VAL A 249 -2.63 28.07 -8.33
C VAL A 249 -2.84 28.45 -6.87
N THR A 250 -2.33 29.61 -6.48
CA THR A 250 -2.51 30.21 -5.14
C THR A 250 -2.70 31.73 -5.25
N LYS A 251 -3.52 32.35 -4.37
CA LYS A 251 -3.65 33.83 -4.40
C LYS A 251 -2.37 34.59 -4.04
N GLU A 252 -1.41 33.97 -3.35
CA GLU A 252 -0.14 34.62 -2.97
C GLU A 252 0.86 34.72 -4.12
N LYS A 253 0.77 33.85 -5.14
CA LYS A 253 1.76 33.76 -6.23
C LYS A 253 1.20 33.72 -7.65
N GLY A 254 -0.10 33.50 -7.82
CA GLY A 254 -0.67 33.13 -9.11
C GLY A 254 -0.42 31.65 -9.41
N GLU A 255 0.03 31.38 -10.64
CA GLU A 255 0.18 30.05 -11.23
C GLU A 255 1.66 29.61 -11.25
N GLU A 256 1.96 28.45 -10.65
CA GLU A 256 3.27 27.80 -10.66
C GLU A 256 3.13 26.44 -11.38
N GLU A 257 3.98 26.19 -12.38
CA GLU A 257 4.12 24.86 -13.00
C GLU A 257 5.46 24.23 -12.64
N LYS A 258 5.45 22.93 -12.36
CA LYS A 258 6.63 22.14 -12.01
C LYS A 258 6.62 20.84 -12.80
N LYS A 259 7.72 20.55 -13.50
CA LYS A 259 8.01 19.24 -14.09
C LYS A 259 9.30 18.67 -13.50
N GLN A 260 9.33 17.39 -13.20
CA GLN A 260 10.52 16.68 -12.71
C GLN A 260 10.56 15.22 -13.20
N VAL A 261 11.76 14.68 -13.36
CA VAL A 261 12.02 13.25 -13.60
C VAL A 261 12.98 12.75 -12.54
N TRP A 262 12.74 11.58 -11.95
CA TRP A 262 13.63 10.97 -10.97
C TRP A 262 13.64 9.44 -11.07
N LYS A 263 14.70 8.84 -10.53
CA LYS A 263 14.86 7.38 -10.50
C LYS A 263 13.99 6.76 -9.41
N LEU A 264 13.20 5.77 -9.78
CA LEU A 264 12.37 5.00 -8.86
C LEU A 264 13.20 4.00 -8.05
N ALA A 265 12.84 3.81 -6.78
CA ALA A 265 13.24 2.61 -6.07
C ALA A 265 12.48 1.39 -6.66
N PRO A 266 13.13 0.24 -6.91
CA PRO A 266 12.46 -0.96 -7.44
C PRO A 266 11.25 -1.36 -6.59
N TYR A 267 10.11 -1.62 -7.25
CA TYR A 267 8.83 -1.98 -6.65
C TYR A 267 8.22 -0.96 -5.68
N SER A 268 8.66 0.30 -5.75
CA SER A 268 8.11 1.35 -4.88
C SER A 268 6.68 1.72 -5.20
N GLN A 269 5.91 1.94 -4.14
CA GLN A 269 4.56 2.51 -4.21
C GLN A 269 4.62 4.03 -4.38
N ASN A 270 3.50 4.65 -4.77
CA ASN A 270 3.30 6.09 -4.62
C ASN A 270 2.47 6.36 -3.35
N VAL A 271 2.25 7.62 -3.00
CA VAL A 271 1.53 7.98 -1.75
C VAL A 271 0.07 7.50 -1.70
N VAL A 272 -0.60 7.38 -2.85
CA VAL A 272 -1.97 6.84 -2.94
C VAL A 272 -1.94 5.31 -2.88
N SER A 273 -1.09 4.67 -3.70
CA SER A 273 -1.06 3.23 -3.86
C SER A 273 -0.56 2.52 -2.59
N ALA A 274 0.33 3.15 -1.83
CA ALA A 274 0.81 2.67 -0.53
C ALA A 274 -0.32 2.35 0.47
N ILE A 275 -1.43 3.09 0.42
CA ILE A 275 -2.57 2.92 1.35
C ILE A 275 -3.29 1.61 1.09
N PHE A 276 -3.47 1.27 -0.19
CA PHE A 276 -4.09 0.03 -0.63
C PHE A 276 -3.08 -1.13 -0.54
N TYR A 277 -1.80 -0.88 -0.86
CA TYR A 277 -0.74 -1.88 -0.83
C TYR A 277 -0.53 -2.49 0.57
N LEU A 278 -0.72 -1.69 1.62
CA LEU A 278 -0.79 -2.13 3.03
C LEU A 278 -1.69 -3.36 3.26
N ARG A 279 -2.76 -3.52 2.48
CA ARG A 279 -3.79 -4.57 2.66
C ARG A 279 -3.32 -5.97 2.27
N ASN A 280 -2.23 -6.08 1.51
CA ASN A 280 -1.71 -7.37 1.02
C ASN A 280 -0.85 -8.10 2.05
N PHE A 281 -0.40 -7.43 3.11
CA PHE A 281 0.51 -8.00 4.09
C PHE A 281 -0.21 -8.81 5.16
N ASN A 282 0.31 -10.00 5.48
CA ASN A 282 -0.13 -10.75 6.66
C ASN A 282 0.25 -10.01 7.95
N LEU A 283 -0.73 -9.41 8.61
CA LEU A 283 -0.55 -8.70 9.88
C LEU A 283 -0.46 -9.67 11.05
N ARG A 284 0.50 -9.44 11.96
CA ARG A 284 0.71 -10.20 13.21
C ARG A 284 1.19 -9.23 14.29
N VAL A 285 0.75 -9.38 15.54
CA VAL A 285 1.18 -8.47 16.63
C VAL A 285 2.70 -8.57 16.83
N GLY A 286 3.36 -7.42 16.99
CA GLY A 286 4.82 -7.31 17.11
C GLY A 286 5.57 -7.25 15.77
N LYS A 287 4.92 -7.62 14.64
CA LYS A 287 5.51 -7.56 13.30
C LYS A 287 5.69 -6.12 12.84
N THR A 288 6.81 -5.85 12.17
CA THR A 288 6.98 -4.65 11.34
C THR A 288 6.85 -5.04 9.88
N ILE A 289 5.90 -4.43 9.19
CA ILE A 289 5.81 -4.44 7.73
C ILE A 289 6.58 -3.25 7.17
N ALA A 290 7.15 -3.37 5.98
CA ALA A 290 7.79 -2.25 5.30
C ALA A 290 7.77 -2.44 3.78
N PHE A 291 7.85 -1.33 3.03
CA PHE A 291 8.00 -1.34 1.57
C PHE A 291 8.54 0.03 1.08
N PRO A 292 9.22 0.09 -0.08
CA PRO A 292 9.69 1.35 -0.63
C PRO A 292 8.53 2.19 -1.19
N VAL A 293 8.69 3.51 -1.13
CA VAL A 293 7.76 4.51 -1.67
C VAL A 293 8.58 5.55 -2.43
N SER A 294 8.14 5.93 -3.63
CA SER A 294 8.78 6.98 -4.44
C SER A 294 7.73 8.03 -4.81
N ASP A 295 7.95 9.26 -4.35
CA ASP A 295 7.02 10.38 -4.54
C ASP A 295 7.74 11.74 -4.50
N ASP A 296 7.24 12.72 -5.27
CA ASP A 296 7.80 14.07 -5.40
C ASP A 296 9.34 14.12 -5.44
N GLY A 297 9.96 13.36 -6.35
CA GLY A 297 11.43 13.34 -6.50
C GLY A 297 12.22 12.62 -5.40
N LYS A 298 11.55 11.97 -4.44
CA LYS A 298 12.16 11.35 -3.24
C LYS A 298 11.82 9.87 -3.15
N ASN A 299 12.80 9.07 -2.73
CA ASN A 299 12.62 7.65 -2.44
C ASN A 299 12.79 7.43 -0.93
N PHE A 300 11.83 6.79 -0.30
CA PHE A 300 11.83 6.48 1.13
C PHE A 300 11.26 5.08 1.38
N VAL A 301 11.27 4.62 2.63
CA VAL A 301 10.61 3.38 3.03
C VAL A 301 9.49 3.72 4.01
N PHE A 302 8.28 3.26 3.70
CA PHE A 302 7.21 3.13 4.67
C PHE A 302 7.51 1.93 5.57
N SER A 303 7.34 2.12 6.88
CA SER A 303 7.39 1.09 7.91
C SER A 303 6.09 1.15 8.71
N GLY A 304 5.59 0.02 9.18
CA GLY A 304 4.38 -0.06 9.99
C GLY A 304 4.54 -1.12 11.07
N LYS A 305 4.61 -0.71 12.34
CA LYS A 305 4.67 -1.64 13.46
C LYS A 305 3.27 -2.00 13.93
N VAL A 306 2.92 -3.28 13.84
CA VAL A 306 1.64 -3.82 14.34
C VAL A 306 1.72 -3.93 15.86
N LEU A 307 1.10 -2.98 16.58
CA LEU A 307 1.26 -2.83 18.02
C LEU A 307 0.46 -3.85 18.83
N ARG A 308 -0.80 -4.10 18.44
CA ARG A 308 -1.77 -4.93 19.17
C ARG A 308 -2.96 -5.31 18.27
N LYS A 309 -3.80 -6.22 18.76
CA LYS A 309 -5.19 -6.35 18.32
C LYS A 309 -6.13 -5.71 19.34
N GLU A 310 -7.25 -5.15 18.89
CA GLU A 310 -8.37 -4.76 19.74
C GLU A 310 -9.69 -4.80 18.96
N VAL A 311 -10.81 -4.79 19.67
CA VAL A 311 -12.14 -4.64 19.06
C VAL A 311 -12.45 -3.15 18.92
N LEU A 312 -12.83 -2.71 17.72
CA LEU A 312 -13.28 -1.35 17.44
C LEU A 312 -14.73 -1.37 16.97
N THR A 313 -15.60 -0.61 17.64
CA THR A 313 -16.94 -0.29 17.17
C THR A 313 -16.93 1.08 16.51
N THR A 314 -17.50 1.18 15.31
CA THR A 314 -17.73 2.42 14.56
C THR A 314 -19.18 2.48 14.08
N GLU A 315 -19.58 3.58 13.45
CA GLU A 315 -20.90 3.71 12.81
C GLU A 315 -21.13 2.68 11.70
N ALA A 316 -20.06 2.12 11.09
CA ALA A 316 -20.12 1.06 10.09
C ALA A 316 -20.20 -0.38 10.65
N GLY A 317 -20.10 -0.58 11.97
CA GLY A 317 -20.13 -1.92 12.59
C GLY A 317 -19.10 -2.14 13.69
N THR A 318 -18.92 -3.39 14.11
CA THR A 318 -17.90 -3.78 15.11
C THR A 318 -16.92 -4.77 14.50
N PHE A 319 -15.62 -4.48 14.64
CA PHE A 319 -14.54 -5.16 13.95
C PHE A 319 -13.46 -5.61 14.92
N ASN A 320 -12.90 -6.80 14.71
CA ASN A 320 -11.57 -7.12 15.23
C ASN A 320 -10.54 -6.37 14.36
N CYS A 321 -9.63 -5.61 14.98
CA CYS A 321 -8.66 -4.78 14.26
C CYS A 321 -7.24 -5.01 14.76
N PHE A 322 -6.28 -4.95 13.85
CA PHE A 322 -4.88 -4.65 14.16
C PHE A 322 -4.69 -3.14 14.25
N VAL A 323 -3.94 -2.69 15.26
CA VAL A 323 -3.52 -1.28 15.38
C VAL A 323 -2.07 -1.14 14.91
N ILE A 324 -1.85 -0.44 13.80
CA ILE A 324 -0.54 -0.21 13.20
C ILE A 324 -0.09 1.22 13.48
N LYS A 325 1.14 1.40 13.96
CA LYS A 325 1.80 2.71 14.01
C LYS A 325 2.78 2.86 12.83
N PRO A 326 2.59 3.84 11.94
CA PRO A 326 3.49 4.06 10.82
C PRO A 326 4.79 4.77 11.26
N GLU A 327 5.86 4.49 10.54
CA GLU A 327 7.21 5.02 10.67
C GLU A 327 7.74 5.30 9.25
N LEU A 328 8.44 6.42 9.03
CA LEU A 328 9.06 6.71 7.73
C LEU A 328 10.57 6.67 7.86
N LYS A 329 11.24 5.96 6.94
CA LYS A 329 12.70 5.88 6.89
C LYS A 329 13.20 6.59 5.63
N LEU A 330 13.87 7.72 5.82
CA LEU A 330 14.49 8.53 4.77
C LEU A 330 16.01 8.52 5.00
N ASP A 331 16.80 8.32 3.93
CA ASP A 331 18.27 8.32 3.99
C ASP A 331 18.85 7.34 5.03
N GLY A 332 18.17 6.20 5.22
CA GLY A 332 18.51 5.20 6.24
C GLY A 332 18.06 5.55 7.67
N VAL A 333 17.62 6.77 7.94
CA VAL A 333 17.21 7.26 9.27
C VAL A 333 15.69 7.17 9.43
N PHE A 334 15.24 6.52 10.50
CA PHE A 334 13.84 6.56 10.91
C PHE A 334 13.48 7.95 11.45
N LYS A 335 12.49 8.59 10.84
CA LYS A 335 11.94 9.88 11.27
C LYS A 335 10.56 9.62 11.86
N PRO A 336 10.33 9.87 13.16
CA PRO A 336 9.02 9.69 13.77
C PRO A 336 7.99 10.50 13.02
N VAL A 337 6.96 9.82 12.53
CA VAL A 337 5.89 10.44 11.75
C VAL A 337 4.85 11.11 12.68
N GLY A 338 5.21 11.45 13.92
CA GLY A 338 4.26 11.84 14.97
C GLY A 338 3.48 10.63 15.53
N ASP A 339 2.41 10.93 16.26
CA ASP A 339 1.55 9.93 16.89
C ASP A 339 0.31 9.65 16.03
N VAL A 340 0.47 8.72 15.09
CA VAL A 340 -0.62 8.20 14.24
C VAL A 340 -0.82 6.72 14.42
N TYR A 341 -2.07 6.29 14.25
CA TYR A 341 -2.52 4.92 14.42
C TYR A 341 -3.54 4.58 13.31
N LEU A 342 -3.36 3.42 12.68
CA LEU A 342 -4.25 2.85 11.67
C LEU A 342 -4.94 1.62 12.26
N TRP A 343 -6.26 1.53 12.16
CA TRP A 343 -7.01 0.31 12.50
C TRP A 343 -7.37 -0.42 11.21
N ILE A 344 -6.80 -1.61 11.06
CA ILE A 344 -6.97 -2.48 9.90
C ILE A 344 -7.74 -3.73 10.32
N THR A 345 -8.79 -4.13 9.61
CA THR A 345 -9.60 -5.31 9.97
C THR A 345 -8.78 -6.60 10.01
N ASP A 346 -9.07 -7.46 10.99
CA ASP A 346 -8.55 -8.82 11.07
C ASP A 346 -9.38 -9.82 10.25
N ASP A 347 -9.60 -9.48 8.98
CA ASP A 347 -10.26 -10.33 7.98
C ASP A 347 -9.40 -10.42 6.71
N LYS A 348 -9.91 -11.08 5.66
CA LYS A 348 -9.21 -11.19 4.37
C LYS A 348 -9.13 -9.87 3.58
N TYR A 349 -9.96 -8.88 3.91
CA TYR A 349 -10.04 -7.61 3.17
C TYR A 349 -9.02 -6.59 3.68
N ARG A 350 -8.62 -6.69 4.95
CA ARG A 350 -7.68 -5.77 5.62
C ARG A 350 -8.10 -4.30 5.42
N THR A 351 -9.39 -4.02 5.51
CA THR A 351 -9.95 -2.67 5.32
C THR A 351 -9.51 -1.74 6.45
N MET A 352 -9.11 -0.50 6.10
CA MET A 352 -8.86 0.54 7.09
C MET A 352 -10.19 1.10 7.60
N VAL A 353 -10.45 0.98 8.89
CA VAL A 353 -11.71 1.41 9.52
C VAL A 353 -11.57 2.61 10.46
N ARG A 354 -10.34 2.94 10.87
CA ARG A 354 -10.03 4.19 11.60
C ARG A 354 -8.59 4.64 11.34
N LEU A 355 -8.41 5.95 11.26
CA LEU A 355 -7.14 6.67 11.22
C LEU A 355 -7.18 7.73 12.32
N GLU A 356 -6.29 7.64 13.31
CA GLU A 356 -6.16 8.65 14.37
C GLU A 356 -4.82 9.37 14.22
N SER A 357 -4.84 10.70 14.33
CA SER A 357 -3.64 11.54 14.31
C SER A 357 -3.65 12.57 15.43
N LYS A 358 -2.68 12.45 16.33
CA LYS A 358 -2.46 13.39 17.44
C LYS A 358 -1.50 14.48 17.00
N ILE A 359 -2.00 15.71 16.99
CA ILE A 359 -1.23 16.91 16.65
C ILE A 359 -1.04 17.76 17.92
N LYS A 360 -0.23 18.83 17.84
CA LYS A 360 0.05 19.69 19.01
C LYS A 360 -1.19 20.37 19.61
N ILE A 361 -2.29 20.42 18.85
CA ILE A 361 -3.56 21.04 19.24
C ILE A 361 -4.66 20.01 18.94
N GLY A 362 -4.83 19.04 19.82
CA GLY A 362 -5.90 18.04 19.73
C GLY A 362 -5.64 16.85 18.79
N THR A 363 -6.73 16.23 18.34
CA THR A 363 -6.69 14.96 17.60
C THR A 363 -7.67 15.01 16.44
N ILE A 364 -7.21 14.53 15.28
CA ILE A 364 -8.02 14.28 14.09
C ILE A 364 -8.27 12.77 14.04
N ILE A 365 -9.54 12.37 13.90
CA ILE A 365 -9.97 10.98 13.77
C ILE A 365 -10.79 10.86 12.50
N ALA A 366 -10.35 10.06 11.53
CA ALA A 366 -11.23 9.55 10.49
C ALA A 366 -11.72 8.16 10.91
N GLU A 367 -13.02 7.89 10.81
CA GLU A 367 -13.63 6.66 11.33
C GLU A 367 -14.77 6.19 10.43
N ALA A 368 -14.80 4.89 10.10
CA ALA A 368 -15.72 4.32 9.12
C ALA A 368 -17.19 4.44 9.55
N THR A 369 -17.98 5.09 8.69
CA THR A 369 -19.44 5.25 8.81
C THR A 369 -20.21 4.41 7.83
N LYS A 370 -19.59 4.03 6.69
CA LYS A 370 -20.16 3.06 5.76
C LYS A 370 -19.05 2.23 5.11
N ILE A 371 -19.29 0.92 4.97
CA ILE A 371 -18.52 0.02 4.12
C ILE A 371 -19.52 -0.60 3.14
N GLU A 372 -19.28 -0.42 1.85
CA GLU A 372 -20.09 -0.97 0.76
C GLU A 372 -19.21 -1.94 -0.01
N ARG A 373 -19.70 -3.15 -0.32
CA ARG A 373 -19.01 -4.14 -1.15
C ARG A 373 -20.06 -4.84 -2.02
N PRO A 374 -20.11 -4.58 -3.33
CA PRO A 374 -21.03 -5.27 -4.22
C PRO A 374 -20.86 -6.79 -4.15
N GLY A 375 -21.98 -7.52 -4.12
CA GLY A 375 -22.00 -9.00 -4.10
C GLY A 375 -21.65 -9.67 -2.76
N LEU A 376 -21.65 -8.94 -1.64
CA LEU A 376 -21.31 -9.43 -0.29
C LEU A 376 -22.25 -8.92 0.80
#